data_AF-A0A6M1ZE28-F1
#
_entry.id   AF-A0A6M1ZE28-F1
#
_cell.length_a   1.000
_cell.length_b   1.000
_cell.length_c   1.000
_cell.angle_alpha   90.00
_cell.angle_beta   90.00
_cell.angle_gamma   90.00
#
_symmetry.space_group_name_H-M   'P 1'
#
loop_
_entity.id
_entity.type
_entity.pdbx_description
1 polymer ?
#
loop_
_entity_poly.entity_id
_entity_poly.type
_entity_poly.pdbx_seq_one_letter_code
_entity_poly.pdbx_strand_id
1 'polypeptide(L)'
;QLLILASPELKQDRILKAIVFQYNPHTSELLFDLSFFKKDKNSALAAVLQHSGALEHATPELKADKDVVLAAVSQAGWALEFASPELKADKEVVLAAVSQYGWALEYASECFQDDDDVVRAAVTQAGQMLGYAPERLQDDPEVVRAAVAQDPKAIQYASDRIRNNPQLLQESEQA
;
A
#
# COMPACT_ATOMS: atom_id res chain seq x y z
N GLN A 1 -33.74 -3.79 32.04
CA GLN A 1 -32.47 -4.31 32.57
C GLN A 1 -31.72 -4.96 31.42
N LEU A 2 -30.60 -4.36 31.00
CA LEU A 2 -29.44 -5.06 30.45
C LEU A 2 -28.30 -4.04 30.51
N LEU A 3 -27.59 -4.12 31.63
CA LEU A 3 -26.49 -3.27 32.02
C LEU A 3 -25.24 -3.71 31.25
N ILE A 4 -24.68 -2.78 30.49
CA ILE A 4 -23.26 -2.49 30.29
C ILE A 4 -22.30 -3.45 31.03
N LEU A 5 -21.57 -4.27 30.27
CA LEU A 5 -20.21 -4.71 30.59
C LEU A 5 -19.32 -4.60 29.35
N ALA A 6 -19.41 -3.47 28.65
CA ALA A 6 -18.33 -3.04 27.76
C ALA A 6 -17.29 -2.33 28.63
N SER A 7 -16.04 -2.80 28.54
CA SER A 7 -14.88 -2.29 29.27
C SER A 7 -14.75 -0.75 29.14
N PRO A 8 -14.19 -0.05 30.14
CA PRO A 8 -14.09 1.41 30.14
C PRO A 8 -13.36 2.00 28.92
N GLU A 9 -12.49 1.21 28.27
CA GLU A 9 -11.77 1.62 27.05
C GLU A 9 -12.71 1.82 25.84
N LEU A 10 -13.87 1.14 25.79
CA LEU A 10 -14.83 1.23 24.67
C LEU A 10 -15.72 2.49 24.71
N LYS A 11 -15.69 3.28 25.79
CA LYS A 11 -16.60 4.44 25.97
C LYS A 11 -16.09 5.74 25.37
N GLN A 12 -14.83 5.85 24.99
CA GLN A 12 -14.27 7.10 24.46
C GLN A 12 -14.26 7.17 22.93
N ASP A 13 -14.53 6.06 22.26
CA ASP A 13 -14.38 6.00 20.82
C ASP A 13 -15.68 6.39 20.09
N ARG A 14 -15.65 7.53 19.39
CA ARG A 14 -16.77 8.01 18.55
C ARG A 14 -17.03 7.07 17.37
N ILE A 15 -16.14 6.10 17.10
CA ILE A 15 -16.24 5.10 16.03
C ILE A 15 -17.39 4.09 16.26
N LEU A 16 -17.77 3.81 17.52
CA LEU A 16 -18.78 2.77 17.82
C LEU A 16 -20.25 3.19 17.73
N LYS A 17 -20.57 4.49 17.56
CA LYS A 17 -21.97 4.95 17.47
C LYS A 17 -22.58 4.90 16.07
N ALA A 18 -21.76 4.83 15.02
CA ALA A 18 -22.24 4.84 13.64
C ALA A 18 -22.40 3.43 13.03
N ILE A 19 -21.84 2.41 13.68
CA ILE A 19 -21.88 1.03 13.21
C ILE A 19 -23.00 0.31 13.96
N VAL A 20 -24.13 0.15 13.28
CA VAL A 20 -25.31 -0.59 13.77
C VAL A 20 -24.88 -1.95 14.31
N PHE A 21 -25.03 -2.17 15.62
CA PHE A 21 -24.70 -3.42 16.28
C PHE A 21 -25.99 -4.24 16.46
N GLN A 22 -26.21 -5.25 15.62
CA GLN A 22 -27.03 -6.39 16.01
C GLN A 22 -26.09 -7.57 16.24
N TYR A 23 -25.54 -7.61 17.46
CA TYR A 23 -24.70 -8.71 17.94
C TYR A 23 -25.48 -10.02 17.86
N ASN A 24 -24.97 -10.98 17.07
CA ASN A 24 -25.51 -12.33 17.01
C ASN A 24 -24.56 -13.27 17.78
N PRO A 25 -24.90 -13.72 19.00
CA PRO A 25 -23.97 -14.38 19.92
C PRO A 25 -23.54 -15.80 19.49
N HIS A 26 -24.00 -16.31 18.34
CA HIS A 26 -23.72 -17.67 17.87
C HIS A 26 -22.62 -17.76 16.79
N THR A 27 -22.19 -16.63 16.24
CA THR A 27 -21.07 -16.55 15.29
C THR A 27 -20.07 -15.56 15.85
N SER A 28 -18.88 -16.00 16.23
CA SER A 28 -17.78 -15.16 16.70
C SER A 28 -17.16 -14.31 15.58
N GLU A 29 -17.98 -13.75 14.71
CA GLU A 29 -17.59 -12.87 13.62
C GLU A 29 -18.26 -11.52 13.84
N LEU A 30 -17.42 -10.48 13.92
CA LEU A 30 -17.82 -9.12 13.63
C LEU A 30 -18.35 -9.09 12.19
N LEU A 31 -19.64 -9.37 12.03
CA LEU A 31 -20.33 -9.16 10.76
C LEU A 31 -20.43 -7.64 10.54
N PHE A 32 -19.37 -7.08 9.96
CA PHE A 32 -19.54 -6.04 8.95
C PHE A 32 -20.68 -6.54 8.06
N ASP A 33 -21.75 -5.76 7.87
CA ASP A 33 -22.82 -6.20 6.98
C ASP A 33 -22.30 -6.16 5.54
N LEU A 34 -21.61 -7.25 5.16
CA LEU A 34 -20.99 -7.51 3.87
C LEU A 34 -22.01 -7.43 2.73
N SER A 35 -23.31 -7.44 3.04
CA SER A 35 -24.38 -7.26 2.07
C SER A 35 -24.49 -5.82 1.55
N PHE A 36 -24.09 -4.81 2.34
CA PHE A 36 -24.09 -3.40 1.92
C PHE A 36 -22.91 -3.07 1.00
N PHE A 37 -21.73 -3.63 1.29
CA PHE A 37 -20.53 -3.41 0.49
C PHE A 37 -20.66 -3.96 -0.94
N LYS A 38 -21.48 -5.00 -1.13
CA LYS A 38 -21.79 -5.59 -2.43
C LYS A 38 -22.72 -4.76 -3.32
N LYS A 39 -23.32 -3.67 -2.82
CA LYS A 39 -24.52 -3.08 -3.44
C LYS A 39 -24.26 -1.80 -4.24
N ASP A 40 -23.31 -0.96 -3.83
CA ASP A 40 -23.01 0.29 -4.53
C ASP A 40 -21.59 0.84 -4.26
N LYS A 41 -21.09 1.62 -5.22
CA LYS A 41 -19.76 2.26 -5.21
C LYS A 41 -19.56 3.20 -4.01
N ASN A 42 -20.61 3.88 -3.57
CA ASN A 42 -20.52 4.86 -2.47
C ASN A 42 -20.31 4.16 -1.11
N SER A 43 -20.98 3.04 -0.89
CA SER A 43 -20.79 2.17 0.28
C SER A 43 -19.43 1.51 0.24
N ALA A 44 -18.94 1.14 -0.94
CA ALA A 44 -17.60 0.62 -1.13
C ALA A 44 -16.53 1.66 -0.75
N LEU A 45 -16.65 2.88 -1.25
CA LEU A 45 -15.77 4.00 -0.88
C LEU A 45 -15.83 4.30 0.63
N ALA A 46 -17.02 4.36 1.22
CA ALA A 46 -17.18 4.62 2.64
C ALA A 46 -16.51 3.55 3.52
N ALA A 47 -16.62 2.27 3.15
CA ALA A 47 -15.99 1.19 3.89
C ALA A 47 -14.48 1.15 3.69
N VAL A 48 -14.00 1.37 2.46
CA VAL A 48 -12.56 1.48 2.17
C VAL A 48 -11.92 2.65 2.94
N LEU A 49 -12.60 3.80 3.05
CA LEU A 49 -12.16 4.97 3.82
C LEU A 49 -12.08 4.76 5.33
N GLN A 50 -12.71 3.70 5.85
CA GLN A 50 -12.67 3.37 7.28
C GLN A 50 -11.77 2.18 7.55
N HIS A 51 -11.68 1.25 6.61
CA HIS A 51 -10.88 0.04 6.69
C HIS A 51 -10.24 -0.25 5.34
N SER A 52 -8.93 -0.06 5.23
CA SER A 52 -8.17 -0.29 4.00
C SER A 52 -8.26 -1.75 3.49
N GLY A 53 -8.53 -2.71 4.39
CA GLY A 53 -8.75 -4.13 4.04
C GLY A 53 -10.13 -4.47 3.49
N ALA A 54 -11.08 -3.53 3.44
CA ALA A 54 -12.42 -3.80 2.92
C ALA A 54 -12.39 -4.29 1.46
N LEU A 55 -11.37 -3.89 0.68
CA LEU A 55 -11.22 -4.29 -0.72
C LEU A 55 -11.06 -5.81 -0.90
N GLU A 56 -10.54 -6.54 0.09
CA GLU A 56 -10.39 -8.00 0.04
C GLU A 56 -11.75 -8.71 -0.21
N HIS A 57 -12.80 -8.21 0.45
CA HIS A 57 -14.15 -8.77 0.38
C HIS A 57 -15.04 -8.13 -0.70
N ALA A 58 -14.48 -7.23 -1.50
CA ALA A 58 -15.18 -6.57 -2.60
C ALA A 58 -15.58 -7.56 -3.70
N THR A 59 -16.64 -7.22 -4.43
CA THR A 59 -16.99 -7.95 -5.65
C THR A 59 -15.94 -7.69 -6.73
N PRO A 60 -15.80 -8.57 -7.74
CA PRO A 60 -14.89 -8.35 -8.85
C PRO A 60 -15.08 -7.00 -9.54
N GLU A 61 -16.32 -6.52 -9.65
CA GLU A 61 -16.64 -5.23 -10.27
C GLU A 61 -16.05 -4.06 -9.48
N LEU A 62 -16.09 -4.11 -8.14
CA LEU A 62 -15.51 -3.09 -7.27
C LEU A 62 -13.99 -3.19 -7.20
N LYS A 63 -13.43 -4.40 -7.30
CA LYS A 63 -11.97 -4.62 -7.45
C LYS A 63 -11.43 -4.13 -8.79
N ALA A 64 -12.31 -3.95 -9.77
CA ALA A 64 -12.01 -3.35 -11.07
C ALA A 64 -12.41 -1.87 -11.16
N ASP A 65 -13.03 -1.29 -10.12
CA ASP A 65 -13.35 0.13 -10.08
C ASP A 65 -12.12 0.92 -9.61
N LYS A 66 -11.56 1.71 -10.53
CA LYS A 66 -10.34 2.49 -10.31
C LYS A 66 -10.47 3.44 -9.12
N ASP A 67 -11.61 4.09 -8.90
CA ASP A 67 -11.77 5.05 -7.80
C ASP A 67 -11.80 4.35 -6.45
N VAL A 68 -12.47 3.20 -6.37
CA VAL A 68 -12.53 2.38 -5.15
C VAL A 68 -11.13 1.85 -4.81
N VAL A 69 -10.41 1.34 -5.81
CA VAL A 69 -9.05 0.83 -5.62
C VAL A 69 -8.08 1.95 -5.27
N LEU A 70 -8.15 3.11 -5.94
CA LEU A 70 -7.32 4.28 -5.62
C LEU A 70 -7.55 4.74 -4.16
N ALA A 71 -8.80 4.80 -3.71
CA ALA A 71 -9.11 5.13 -2.32
C ALA A 71 -8.54 4.10 -1.33
N ALA A 72 -8.46 2.82 -1.71
CA ALA A 72 -7.90 1.76 -0.87
C ALA A 72 -6.37 1.85 -0.80
N VAL A 73 -5.69 1.90 -1.96
CA VAL A 73 -4.23 1.94 -2.01
C VAL A 73 -3.66 3.23 -1.43
N SER A 74 -4.42 4.34 -1.53
CA SER A 74 -4.06 5.62 -0.91
C SER A 74 -4.09 5.58 0.62
N GLN A 75 -4.73 4.59 1.24
CA GLN A 75 -4.68 4.39 2.68
C GLN A 75 -3.72 3.27 3.07
N ALA A 76 -3.67 2.21 2.28
CA ALA A 76 -2.71 1.14 2.47
C ALA A 76 -2.30 0.52 1.14
N GLY A 77 -1.03 0.72 0.76
CA GLY A 77 -0.48 0.24 -0.51
C GLY A 77 -0.65 -1.26 -0.76
N TRP A 78 -0.69 -2.10 0.28
CA TRP A 78 -0.94 -3.54 0.15
C TRP A 78 -2.33 -3.88 -0.39
N ALA A 79 -3.30 -2.95 -0.35
CA ALA A 79 -4.62 -3.15 -0.95
C ALA A 79 -4.54 -3.44 -2.47
N LEU A 80 -3.43 -3.09 -3.12
CA LEU A 80 -3.16 -3.44 -4.52
C LEU A 80 -3.24 -4.96 -4.76
N GLU A 81 -2.94 -5.79 -3.77
CA GLU A 81 -3.07 -7.24 -3.81
C GLU A 81 -4.46 -7.71 -4.26
N PHE A 82 -5.51 -6.98 -3.85
CA PHE A 82 -6.91 -7.33 -4.10
C PHE A 82 -7.50 -6.66 -5.33
N ALA A 83 -6.76 -5.74 -5.97
CA ALA A 83 -7.20 -5.11 -7.19
C ALA A 83 -7.27 -6.12 -8.35
N SER A 84 -8.11 -5.80 -9.33
CA SER A 84 -8.19 -6.54 -10.59
C SER A 84 -6.83 -6.56 -11.32
N PRO A 85 -6.55 -7.59 -12.13
CA PRO A 85 -5.32 -7.65 -12.93
C PRO A 85 -5.10 -6.40 -13.79
N GLU A 86 -6.16 -5.82 -14.32
CA GLU A 86 -6.13 -4.61 -15.15
C GLU A 86 -5.63 -3.40 -14.34
N LEU A 87 -6.06 -3.25 -13.08
CA LEU A 87 -5.63 -2.15 -12.22
C LEU A 87 -4.26 -2.40 -11.57
N LYS A 88 -3.84 -3.65 -11.40
CA LYS A 88 -2.44 -3.99 -11.09
C LYS A 88 -1.48 -3.62 -12.22
N ALA A 89 -2.02 -3.49 -13.44
CA ALA A 89 -1.34 -2.99 -14.62
C ALA A 89 -1.75 -1.54 -14.98
N ASP A 90 -2.28 -0.77 -14.02
CA ASP A 90 -2.50 0.67 -14.18
C ASP A 90 -1.40 1.46 -13.45
N LYS A 91 -0.59 2.20 -14.21
CA LYS A 91 0.56 2.94 -13.68
C LYS A 91 0.17 3.93 -12.57
N GLU A 92 -0.99 4.57 -12.67
CA GLU A 92 -1.45 5.54 -11.67
C GLU A 92 -1.80 4.84 -10.36
N VAL A 93 -2.50 3.70 -10.44
CA VAL A 93 -2.86 2.89 -9.27
C VAL A 93 -1.61 2.32 -8.59
N VAL A 94 -0.68 1.77 -9.38
CA VAL A 94 0.57 1.21 -8.87
C VAL A 94 1.43 2.28 -8.22
N LEU A 95 1.59 3.46 -8.84
CA LEU A 95 2.33 4.58 -8.25
C LEU A 95 1.68 5.06 -6.96
N ALA A 96 0.36 5.14 -6.88
CA ALA A 96 -0.34 5.51 -5.65
C ALA A 96 -0.07 4.49 -4.53
N ALA A 97 -0.11 3.19 -4.85
CA ALA A 97 0.18 2.13 -3.89
C ALA A 97 1.63 2.15 -3.39
N VAL A 98 2.58 2.25 -4.32
CA VAL A 98 4.03 2.29 -4.05
C VAL A 98 4.42 3.55 -3.28
N SER A 99 3.77 4.67 -3.55
CA SER A 99 3.97 5.92 -2.81
C SER A 99 3.58 5.82 -1.34
N GLN A 100 2.61 4.96 -1.01
CA GLN A 100 2.22 4.71 0.38
C GLN A 100 3.11 3.66 1.05
N TYR A 101 3.41 2.56 0.34
CA TYR A 101 4.31 1.52 0.81
C TYR A 101 5.09 0.96 -0.38
N GLY A 102 6.41 1.14 -0.39
CA GLY A 102 7.28 0.65 -1.48
C GLY A 102 7.12 -0.85 -1.78
N TRP A 103 6.83 -1.66 -0.75
CA TRP A 103 6.55 -3.09 -0.86
C TRP A 103 5.32 -3.44 -1.70
N ALA A 104 4.41 -2.48 -1.93
CA ALA A 104 3.25 -2.69 -2.79
C ALA A 104 3.64 -3.04 -4.24
N LEU A 105 4.88 -2.75 -4.65
CA LEU A 105 5.43 -3.13 -5.94
C LEU A 105 5.35 -4.65 -6.21
N GLU A 106 5.45 -5.48 -5.16
CA GLU A 106 5.33 -6.94 -5.28
C GLU A 106 3.96 -7.37 -5.85
N TYR A 107 2.92 -6.57 -5.60
CA TYR A 107 1.55 -6.84 -6.07
C TYR A 107 1.21 -6.23 -7.42
N ALA A 108 2.09 -5.37 -7.96
CA ALA A 108 1.93 -4.83 -9.30
C ALA A 108 2.14 -5.93 -10.36
N SER A 109 1.62 -5.73 -11.56
CA SER A 109 1.91 -6.62 -12.68
C SER A 109 3.41 -6.62 -13.01
N GLU A 110 3.91 -7.73 -13.55
CA GLU A 110 5.34 -7.90 -13.91
C GLU A 110 5.90 -6.74 -14.74
N CYS A 111 5.10 -6.14 -15.64
CA CYS A 111 5.53 -5.00 -16.45
C CYS A 111 5.90 -3.73 -15.64
N PHE A 112 5.40 -3.59 -14.40
CA PHE A 112 5.74 -2.47 -13.52
C PHE A 112 6.78 -2.82 -12.46
N GLN A 113 7.04 -4.11 -12.23
CA GLN A 113 8.14 -4.55 -11.38
C GLN A 113 9.50 -4.18 -11.98
N ASP A 114 9.59 -4.13 -13.31
CA ASP A 114 10.79 -3.70 -14.04
C ASP A 114 10.73 -2.25 -14.59
N ASP A 115 9.62 -1.53 -14.38
CA ASP A 115 9.47 -0.14 -14.85
C ASP A 115 10.33 0.80 -13.99
N ASP A 116 11.24 1.53 -14.64
CA ASP A 116 12.19 2.39 -13.95
C ASP A 116 11.51 3.46 -13.10
N ASP A 117 10.44 4.07 -13.58
CA ASP A 117 9.78 5.16 -12.85
C ASP A 117 9.11 4.62 -11.58
N VAL A 118 8.45 3.47 -11.70
CA VAL A 118 7.76 2.82 -10.58
C VAL A 118 8.76 2.31 -9.54
N VAL A 119 9.83 1.65 -9.98
CA VAL A 119 10.86 1.14 -9.06
C VAL A 119 11.59 2.30 -8.37
N ARG A 120 11.92 3.38 -9.09
CA ARG A 120 12.51 4.59 -8.49
C ARG A 120 11.60 5.18 -7.42
N ALA A 121 10.29 5.26 -7.69
CA ALA A 121 9.32 5.70 -6.69
C ALA A 121 9.31 4.79 -5.45
N ALA A 122 9.38 3.46 -5.64
CA ALA A 122 9.44 2.50 -4.55
C ALA A 122 10.70 2.65 -3.69
N VAL A 123 11.86 2.78 -4.33
CA VAL A 123 13.16 2.95 -3.68
C VAL A 123 13.23 4.27 -2.89
N THR A 124 12.64 5.33 -3.44
CA THR A 124 12.60 6.65 -2.77
C THR A 124 11.76 6.61 -1.49
N GLN A 125 10.73 5.78 -1.44
CA GLN A 125 9.91 5.59 -0.24
C GLN A 125 10.52 4.61 0.76
N ALA A 126 11.17 3.57 0.27
CA ALA A 126 11.71 2.49 1.08
C ALA A 126 13.08 2.09 0.51
N GLY A 127 14.17 2.58 1.11
CA GLY A 127 15.53 2.34 0.62
C GLY A 127 15.90 0.86 0.48
N GLN A 128 15.32 -0.01 1.29
CA GLN A 128 15.46 -1.46 1.18
C GLN A 128 14.92 -2.05 -0.14
N MET A 129 14.04 -1.33 -0.84
CA MET A 129 13.54 -1.74 -2.16
C MET A 129 14.63 -1.74 -3.23
N LEU A 130 15.78 -1.09 -2.97
CA LEU A 130 16.92 -1.12 -3.88
C LEU A 130 17.38 -2.56 -4.16
N GLY A 131 17.24 -3.48 -3.20
CA GLY A 131 17.56 -4.90 -3.38
C GLY A 131 16.66 -5.63 -4.39
N TYR A 132 15.47 -5.10 -4.66
CA TYR A 132 14.53 -5.62 -5.65
C TYR A 132 14.60 -4.87 -6.98
N ALA A 133 15.32 -3.76 -7.03
CA ALA A 133 15.48 -2.99 -8.25
C ALA A 133 16.38 -3.72 -9.26
N PRO A 134 16.14 -3.56 -10.58
CA PRO A 134 17.03 -4.12 -11.59
C PRO A 134 18.45 -3.55 -11.46
N GLU A 135 19.44 -4.32 -11.91
CA GLU A 135 20.88 -3.99 -11.77
C GLU A 135 21.22 -2.57 -12.27
N ARG A 136 20.55 -2.11 -13.34
CA ARG A 136 20.68 -0.74 -13.86
C ARG A 136 20.39 0.36 -12.84
N LEU A 137 19.43 0.14 -11.93
CA LEU A 137 19.06 1.08 -10.87
C LEU A 137 19.93 0.90 -9.62
N GLN A 138 20.42 -0.31 -9.39
CA GLN A 138 21.42 -0.58 -8.34
C GLN A 138 22.78 0.06 -8.65
N ASP A 139 23.09 0.31 -9.93
CA ASP A 139 24.28 1.04 -10.38
C ASP A 139 24.03 2.53 -10.67
N ASP A 140 22.80 3.02 -10.47
CA ASP A 140 22.44 4.42 -10.66
C ASP A 140 22.74 5.22 -9.37
N PRO A 141 23.74 6.13 -9.37
CA PRO A 141 24.13 6.87 -8.17
C PRO A 141 22.98 7.69 -7.57
N GLU A 142 22.07 8.22 -8.41
CA GLU A 142 20.94 9.02 -7.95
C GLU A 142 19.95 8.17 -7.14
N VAL A 143 19.66 6.96 -7.64
CA VAL A 143 18.72 6.02 -7.01
C VAL A 143 19.32 5.45 -5.74
N VAL A 144 20.59 5.04 -5.79
CA VAL A 144 21.29 4.52 -4.62
C VAL A 144 21.40 5.59 -3.54
N ARG A 145 21.67 6.85 -3.91
CA ARG A 145 21.70 7.97 -2.95
C ARG A 145 20.34 8.18 -2.30
N ALA A 146 19.26 8.19 -3.08
CA ALA A 146 17.90 8.30 -2.53
C ALA A 146 17.59 7.14 -1.56
N ALA A 147 17.99 5.91 -1.91
CA ALA A 147 17.82 4.73 -1.06
C ALA A 147 18.61 4.86 0.27
N VAL A 148 19.87 5.26 0.19
CA VAL A 148 20.78 5.42 1.34
C VAL A 148 20.35 6.57 2.24
N ALA A 149 19.75 7.62 1.69
CA ALA A 149 19.19 8.72 2.47
C ALA A 149 18.01 8.26 3.34
N GLN A 150 17.23 7.27 2.90
CA GLN A 150 16.14 6.68 3.68
C GLN A 150 16.62 5.60 4.65
N ASP A 151 17.45 4.68 4.17
CA ASP A 151 18.07 3.63 4.98
C ASP A 151 19.56 3.51 4.61
N PRO A 152 20.49 3.95 5.47
CA PRO A 152 21.92 3.83 5.21
C PRO A 152 22.39 2.40 4.92
N LYS A 153 21.65 1.38 5.40
CA LYS A 153 21.96 -0.03 5.09
C LYS A 153 21.62 -0.41 3.66
N ALA A 154 20.81 0.37 2.96
CA ALA A 154 20.46 0.13 1.55
C ALA A 154 21.70 0.11 0.64
N ILE A 155 22.81 0.72 1.04
CA ILE A 155 24.09 0.66 0.29
C ILE A 155 24.58 -0.78 0.05
N GLN A 156 24.17 -1.73 0.88
CA GLN A 156 24.49 -3.15 0.68
C GLN A 156 23.86 -3.72 -0.60
N TYR A 157 22.78 -3.13 -1.09
CA TYR A 157 22.07 -3.53 -2.31
C TYR A 157 22.55 -2.80 -3.56
N ALA A 158 23.40 -1.78 -3.41
CA ALA A 158 24.01 -1.11 -4.55
C ALA A 158 24.97 -2.05 -5.29
N SER A 159 25.27 -1.72 -6.54
CA SER A 159 26.30 -2.41 -7.33
C SER A 159 27.66 -2.40 -6.63
N ASP A 160 28.52 -3.37 -6.94
CA ASP A 160 29.89 -3.40 -6.41
C ASP A 160 30.69 -2.14 -6.80
N ARG A 161 30.37 -1.53 -7.94
CA ARG A 161 30.98 -0.27 -8.40
C ARG A 161 30.69 0.86 -7.42
N ILE A 162 29.44 1.04 -6.99
CA ILE A 162 29.07 2.08 -6.02
C ILE A 162 29.53 1.72 -4.61
N ARG A 163 29.37 0.46 -4.19
CA ARG A 163 29.76 0.01 -2.84
C ARG A 163 31.25 0.17 -2.56
N ASN A 164 32.10 -0.04 -3.58
CA ASN A 164 33.55 0.10 -3.47
C ASN A 164 34.04 1.55 -3.71
N ASN A 165 33.16 2.46 -4.13
CA ASN A 165 33.51 3.85 -4.43
C ASN A 165 32.39 4.82 -3.95
N PRO A 166 32.26 5.03 -2.63
CA PRO A 166 31.20 5.85 -2.05
C PRO A 166 31.28 7.34 -2.45
N GLN A 167 32.42 7.81 -2.99
CA GLN A 167 32.56 9.16 -3.54
C GLN A 167 31.60 9.42 -4.71
N LEU A 168 31.20 8.37 -5.45
CA LEU A 168 30.22 8.47 -6.54
C LEU A 168 28.85 9.00 -6.09
N LEU A 169 28.53 8.91 -4.80
CA LEU A 169 27.29 9.45 -4.23
C LEU A 169 27.39 10.95 -3.88
N GLN A 170 28.60 11.53 -3.89
CA GLN A 170 28.87 12.94 -3.58
C GLN A 170 28.97 13.83 -4.84
N GLU A 171 29.34 13.24 -5.99
CA GLU A 171 29.64 13.99 -7.22
C GLU A 171 28.40 14.59 -7.90
N SER A 172 27.19 14.08 -7.63
CA SER A 172 25.98 14.55 -8.30
C SER A 172 25.32 15.79 -7.70
N GLU A 173 25.90 16.40 -6.65
CA GLU A 173 25.45 17.69 -6.11
C GLU A 173 26.01 18.91 -6.86
N GLN A 174 26.97 18.73 -7.78
CA GLN A 174 27.69 19.84 -8.43
C GLN A 174 27.30 20.09 -9.90
N ALA A 175 26.24 19.47 -10.42
CA ALA A 175 25.79 19.63 -11.81
C ALA A 175 24.55 20.53 -11.94
#